data_AF-A0A965PPL9-F1
#
_entry.id   AF-A0A965PPL9-F1
#
_cell.length_a   1.000
_cell.length_b   1.000
_cell.length_c   1.000
_cell.angle_alpha   90.00
_cell.angle_beta   90.00
_cell.angle_gamma   90.00
#
_symmetry.space_group_name_H-M   'P 1'
#
loop_
_entity.id
_entity.type
_entity.pdbx_description
1 polymer ?
#
loop_
_entity_poly.entity_id
_entity_poly.type
_entity_poly.pdbx_seq_one_letter_code
_entity_poly.pdbx_strand_id
1 'polypeptide(L)'
;MVGKRLSPILEEIETVLLEHEVITNTPPKFTKEGFRAAVKIFSSAMLDSLWNLQESENLSLNDRIKMVESLGNKIRDLVKIYTNIDTKDLYNN
;
A
#
# COMPACT_ATOMS: atom_id res chain seq x y z
N MET A 1 14.70 11.90 1.98
CA MET A 1 13.99 10.69 1.49
C MET A 1 12.49 10.91 1.65
N VAL A 2 11.68 10.55 0.65
CA VAL A 2 10.24 10.84 0.65
C VAL A 2 9.50 10.13 1.79
N GLY A 3 9.89 8.90 2.15
CA GLY A 3 9.31 8.15 3.27
C GLY A 3 9.36 8.94 4.58
N LYS A 4 10.54 9.43 4.97
CA LYS A 4 10.71 10.28 6.19
C LYS A 4 9.82 11.51 6.22
N ARG A 5 9.52 12.10 5.06
CA ARG A 5 8.64 13.27 4.96
C ARG A 5 7.16 12.89 5.09
N LEU A 6 6.79 11.70 4.63
CA LEU A 6 5.42 11.21 4.69
C LEU A 6 5.08 10.55 6.03
N SER A 7 6.06 10.01 6.77
CA SER A 7 5.82 9.28 8.03
C SER A 7 4.93 10.03 9.03
N PRO A 8 5.15 11.31 9.37
CA PRO A 8 4.29 11.99 10.34
C PRO A 8 2.83 12.11 9.88
N ILE A 9 2.61 12.24 8.57
CA ILE A 9 1.26 12.31 7.98
C ILE A 9 0.58 10.93 8.04
N LEU A 10 1.36 9.85 7.84
CA LEU A 10 0.83 8.49 7.94
C LEU A 10 0.46 8.12 9.38
N GLU A 11 1.27 8.54 10.36
CA GLU A 11 0.98 8.38 11.79
C GLU A 11 -0.29 9.13 12.21
N GLU A 12 -0.51 10.34 11.66
CA GLU A 12 -1.74 11.10 11.89
C GLU A 12 -2.97 10.38 11.31
N ILE A 13 -2.87 9.88 10.06
CA ILE A 13 -3.95 9.11 9.42
C ILE A 13 -4.26 7.84 10.23
N GLU A 14 -3.24 7.12 10.69
CA GLU A 14 -3.39 5.95 11.55
C GLU A 14 -4.13 6.29 12.84
N THR A 15 -3.73 7.37 13.52
CA THR A 15 -4.37 7.82 14.76
C THR A 15 -5.86 8.07 14.56
N VAL A 16 -6.24 8.78 13.49
CA VAL A 16 -7.64 9.05 13.16
C VAL A 16 -8.43 7.76 12.89
N LEU A 17 -7.83 6.77 12.22
CA LEU A 17 -8.48 5.49 11.96
C LEU A 17 -8.70 4.70 13.26
N LEU A 18 -7.68 4.65 14.13
CA LEU A 18 -7.78 3.98 15.43
C LEU A 18 -8.86 4.62 16.31
N GLU A 19 -8.93 5.95 16.35
CA GLU A 19 -10.00 6.66 17.08
C GLU A 19 -11.39 6.30 16.55
N HIS A 20 -11.57 6.28 15.22
CA HIS A 20 -12.84 5.91 14.59
C HIS A 20 -13.24 4.45 14.89
N GLU A 21 -12.28 3.53 14.91
CA GLU A 21 -12.50 2.11 15.22
C GLU A 21 -12.86 1.88 16.69
N VAL A 22 -12.30 2.67 17.61
CA VAL A 22 -12.64 2.59 19.04
C VAL A 22 -14.02 3.19 19.32
N ILE A 23 -14.37 4.28 18.63
CA ILE A 23 -15.62 5.02 18.89
C ILE A 23 -16.81 4.41 18.14
N THR A 24 -16.60 3.82 16.97
CA THR A 24 -17.69 3.38 16.09
C THR A 24 -17.50 1.95 15.58
N ASN A 25 -18.62 1.27 15.29
CA ASN A 25 -18.65 -0.03 14.60
C ASN A 25 -19.03 0.12 13.12
N THR A 26 -18.63 1.22 12.48
CA THR A 26 -19.02 1.53 11.09
C THR A 26 -17.80 1.67 10.19
N PRO A 27 -17.92 1.37 8.87
CA PRO A 27 -16.79 1.54 7.96
C PRO A 27 -16.37 3.03 7.85
N PRO A 28 -15.09 3.33 7.58
CA PRO A 28 -14.58 4.71 7.44
C PRO A 28 -15.14 5.49 6.24
N LYS A 29 -15.76 4.80 5.26
CA LYS A 29 -16.37 5.38 4.04
C LYS A 29 -15.40 6.25 3.21
N PHE A 30 -14.23 5.73 2.87
CA PHE A 30 -13.30 6.40 1.95
C PHE A 30 -13.96 6.71 0.60
N THR A 31 -13.58 7.86 0.00
CA THR A 31 -13.89 8.14 -1.41
C THR A 31 -13.08 7.24 -2.34
N LYS A 32 -13.39 7.24 -3.64
CA LYS A 32 -12.59 6.52 -4.66
C LYS A 32 -11.12 6.97 -4.62
N GLU A 33 -10.89 8.27 -4.49
CA GLU A 33 -9.55 8.88 -4.44
C GLU A 33 -8.83 8.53 -3.14
N GLY A 34 -9.56 8.51 -2.01
CA GLY A 34 -9.04 8.09 -0.72
C GLY A 34 -8.60 6.62 -0.73
N PHE A 35 -9.44 5.74 -1.27
CA PHE A 35 -9.10 4.32 -1.44
C PHE A 35 -7.88 4.13 -2.36
N ARG A 36 -7.84 4.82 -3.50
CA ARG A 36 -6.67 4.81 -4.39
C ARG A 36 -5.40 5.27 -3.66
N ALA A 37 -5.48 6.36 -2.90
CA ALA A 37 -4.34 6.88 -2.16
C ALA A 37 -3.84 5.85 -1.11
N ALA A 38 -4.76 5.25 -0.35
CA ALA A 38 -4.44 4.21 0.63
C ALA A 38 -3.72 3.01 0.00
N VAL A 39 -4.24 2.48 -1.12
CA VAL A 39 -3.60 1.36 -1.86
C VAL A 39 -2.20 1.75 -2.34
N LYS A 40 -2.00 2.98 -2.83
CA LYS A 40 -0.69 3.46 -3.29
C LYS A 40 0.30 3.59 -2.14
N ILE A 41 -0.13 4.15 -1.01
CA ILE A 41 0.69 4.31 0.20
C ILE A 41 1.15 2.93 0.68
N PHE A 42 0.22 1.99 0.86
CA PHE A 42 0.53 0.62 1.27
C PHE A 42 1.52 -0.06 0.31
N SER A 43 1.25 0.04 -0.99
CA SER A 43 2.13 -0.54 -2.01
C SER A 43 3.55 0.05 -1.97
N SER A 44 3.67 1.36 -1.77
CA SER A 44 4.98 2.02 -1.63
C SER A 44 5.72 1.59 -0.36
N ALA A 45 5.04 1.45 0.78
CA ALA A 45 5.64 0.98 2.02
C ALA A 45 6.13 -0.48 1.91
N MET A 46 5.36 -1.33 1.23
CA MET A 46 5.75 -2.72 0.94
C MET A 46 6.96 -2.78 0.01
N LEU A 47 7.02 -1.94 -1.03
CA LEU A 47 8.16 -1.89 -1.96
C LEU A 47 9.44 -1.38 -1.28
N ASP A 48 9.33 -0.38 -0.40
CA ASP A 48 10.47 0.11 0.40
C ASP A 48 11.02 -0.98 1.33
N SER A 49 10.12 -1.72 1.98
CA SER A 49 10.49 -2.86 2.83
C SER A 49 11.11 -4.01 2.02
N LEU A 50 10.56 -4.32 0.84
CA LEU A 50 11.11 -5.31 -0.08
C LEU A 50 12.51 -4.91 -0.56
N TRP A 51 12.73 -3.64 -0.87
CA TRP A 51 14.05 -3.15 -1.27
C TRP A 51 15.09 -3.45 -0.19
N ASN A 52 14.79 -3.15 1.08
CA ASN A 52 15.68 -3.43 2.20
C ASN A 52 15.98 -4.93 2.36
N LEU A 53 14.97 -5.79 2.16
CA LEU A 53 15.15 -7.25 2.18
C LEU A 53 16.10 -7.69 1.06
N GLN A 54 15.87 -7.23 -0.16
CA GLN A 54 16.68 -7.55 -1.34
C GLN A 54 18.15 -7.12 -1.18
N GLU A 55 18.38 -5.96 -0.57
CA GLU A 55 19.72 -5.50 -0.19
C GLU A 55 20.35 -6.44 0.85
N SER A 56 19.62 -6.78 1.90
CA SER A 56 20.15 -7.60 3.00
C SER A 56 20.51 -9.03 2.58
N GLU A 57 19.79 -9.59 1.61
CA GLU A 57 20.03 -10.93 1.07
C GLU A 57 20.98 -10.94 -0.14
N ASN A 58 21.48 -9.76 -0.55
CA ASN A 58 22.37 -9.57 -1.70
C ASN A 58 21.84 -10.25 -2.99
N LEU A 59 20.55 -10.09 -3.26
CA LEU A 59 19.89 -10.76 -4.37
C LEU A 59 20.33 -10.20 -5.73
N SER A 60 20.36 -11.09 -6.74
CA SER A 60 20.62 -10.70 -8.12
C SER A 60 19.55 -9.75 -8.66
N LEU A 61 19.88 -8.90 -9.63
CA LEU A 61 18.91 -8.01 -10.27
C LEU A 61 17.69 -8.77 -10.82
N ASN A 62 17.91 -9.95 -11.39
CA ASN A 62 16.84 -10.78 -11.95
C ASN A 62 15.87 -11.27 -10.87
N ASP A 63 16.38 -11.68 -9.72
CA ASP A 63 15.53 -12.14 -8.61
C ASP A 63 14.78 -10.96 -7.98
N ARG A 64 15.42 -9.80 -7.89
CA ARG A 64 14.79 -8.57 -7.42
C ARG A 64 13.59 -8.18 -8.28
N ILE A 65 13.74 -8.20 -9.61
CA ILE A 65 12.65 -7.90 -10.55
C ILE A 65 11.50 -8.87 -10.36
N LYS A 66 11.78 -10.19 -10.31
CA LYS A 66 10.75 -11.22 -10.09
C LYS A 66 9.99 -11.02 -8.79
N MET A 67 10.68 -10.66 -7.70
CA MET A 67 10.05 -10.41 -6.41
C MET A 67 9.17 -9.16 -6.43
N VAL A 68 9.64 -8.07 -7.06
CA VAL A 68 8.86 -6.84 -7.21
C VAL A 68 7.58 -7.08 -8.04
N GLU A 69 7.70 -7.79 -9.16
CA GLU A 69 6.54 -8.16 -10.00
C GLU A 69 5.57 -9.06 -9.24
N SER A 70 6.08 -10.06 -8.51
CA SER A 70 5.28 -10.95 -7.67
C SER A 70 4.53 -10.18 -6.59
N LEU A 71 5.20 -9.26 -5.89
CA LEU A 71 4.57 -8.40 -4.88
C LEU A 71 3.47 -7.53 -5.50
N GLY A 72 3.75 -6.87 -6.63
CA GLY A 72 2.78 -6.03 -7.32
C GLY A 72 1.53 -6.80 -7.75
N ASN A 73 1.72 -8.00 -8.30
CA ASN A 73 0.60 -8.88 -8.69
C ASN A 73 -0.21 -9.35 -7.47
N LYS A 74 0.44 -9.75 -6.38
CA LYS A 74 -0.24 -10.15 -5.13
C LYS A 74 -1.06 -9.02 -4.53
N ILE A 75 -0.56 -7.79 -4.55
CA ILE A 75 -1.31 -6.62 -4.07
C ILE A 75 -2.53 -6.37 -4.97
N ARG A 76 -2.36 -6.44 -6.30
CA ARG A 76 -3.48 -6.31 -7.25
C ARG A 76 -4.54 -7.39 -7.01
N ASP A 77 -4.13 -8.64 -6.85
CA ASP A 77 -5.02 -9.76 -6.61
C ASP A 77 -5.78 -9.58 -5.29
N LEU A 78 -5.09 -9.20 -4.21
CA LEU A 78 -5.71 -8.90 -2.91
C LEU A 78 -6.82 -7.85 -3.07
N VAL A 79 -6.53 -6.72 -3.72
CA VAL A 79 -7.52 -5.66 -3.93
C VAL A 79 -8.67 -6.18 -4.81
N LYS A 80 -8.36 -6.83 -5.93
CA LYS A 80 -9.38 -7.28 -6.90
C LYS A 80 -10.31 -8.35 -6.31
N ILE A 81 -9.78 -9.34 -5.60
CA ILE A 81 -10.55 -10.44 -5.02
C ILE A 81 -11.56 -9.92 -3.99
N TYR A 82 -11.15 -9.01 -3.10
CA TYR A 82 -11.98 -8.59 -1.98
C TYR A 82 -12.81 -7.33 -2.24
N THR A 83 -12.50 -6.55 -3.28
CA THR A 83 -13.23 -5.30 -3.58
C THR A 83 -13.82 -5.24 -4.98
N ASN A 84 -13.49 -6.22 -5.84
CA ASN A 84 -13.78 -6.20 -7.28
C ASN A 84 -13.19 -4.99 -8.03
N ILE A 85 -12.29 -4.21 -7.42
CA ILE A 85 -11.59 -3.09 -8.07
C ILE A 85 -10.26 -3.58 -8.62
N ASP A 86 -9.99 -3.32 -9.91
CA ASP A 86 -8.66 -3.53 -10.45
C ASP A 86 -7.77 -2.33 -10.11
N THR A 87 -6.59 -2.56 -9.54
CA THR A 87 -5.67 -1.46 -9.19
C THR A 87 -5.17 -0.70 -10.42
N LYS A 88 -5.22 -1.30 -11.61
CA LYS A 88 -4.93 -0.60 -12.87
C LYS A 88 -5.98 0.45 -13.21
N ASP A 89 -7.24 0.21 -12.84
CA ASP A 89 -8.35 1.12 -13.13
C ASP A 89 -8.40 2.32 -12.18
N LEU A 90 -7.68 2.27 -11.07
CA LEU A 90 -7.63 3.35 -10.09
C LEU A 90 -7.04 4.65 -10.66
N TYR A 91 -6.31 4.58 -11.77
CA TYR A 91 -5.67 5.74 -12.41
C TYR A 91 -6.24 6.07 -13.79
N ASN A 92 -7.25 5.31 -14.23
CA ASN A 92 -7.98 5.61 -15.46
C ASN A 92 -9.05 6.65 -15.13
N ASN A 93 -9.03 7.77 -15.87
CA ASN A 93 -10.04 8.84 -15.79
C ASN A 93 -11.33 8.40 -16.47
#